data_AF-A0AAV2R280-F1
#
_entry.id   AF-A0AAV2R280-F1
#
_cell.length_a   1.000
_cell.length_b   1.000
_cell.length_c   1.000
_cell.angle_alpha   90.00
_cell.angle_beta   90.00
_cell.angle_gamma   90.00
#
_symmetry.space_group_name_H-M   'P 1'
#
loop_
_entity.id
_entity.type
_entity.pdbx_description
1 polymer ?
#
loop_
_entity_poly.entity_id
_entity_poly.type
_entity_poly.pdbx_seq_one_letter_code
_entity_poly.pdbx_strand_id
1 'polypeptide(L)'
;DNNIEIEATVSSSSLELLVQGHTVLHHKNERRFLVAANMTVWVHIGIHLVVLHHHDGRLMLHKQFHTWQPGAADELARVISTLQPGRLVFLLAPAAWRQHVTDSALLAMGKLEVMWPEDVCSGEMWAAITVTGGQKPTVLMEVVTILSGDREQPKGKHIASPLYLHLFIPRGPALDLSCPWYKSRPWLQRLCEGWEGYGDMCKCRGNPQVPTPKLMDSNSSVKEIIPVVIVTGRGGPSVVRLLLEVWHQTLGPLTPVLIAVDGLKEEPHILYNALVEEFMF
;
A
#
# COMPACT_ATOMS: atom_id res chain seq x y z
N ASP A 1 28.06 -0.60 5.19
CA ASP A 1 27.05 -1.40 5.89
C ASP A 1 26.16 -2.17 4.92
N ASN A 2 26.09 -3.50 5.08
CA ASN A 2 25.32 -4.39 4.19
C ASN A 2 23.84 -4.56 4.61
N ASN A 3 23.40 -3.79 5.61
CA ASN A 3 22.07 -3.88 6.20
C ASN A 3 21.28 -2.59 5.98
N ILE A 4 19.96 -2.72 6.03
CA ILE A 4 18.98 -1.65 6.16
C ILE A 4 18.65 -1.53 7.65
N GLU A 5 19.06 -0.43 8.26
CA GLU A 5 18.64 -0.10 9.62
C GLU A 5 17.22 0.46 9.59
N ILE A 6 16.35 -0.09 10.43
CA ILE A 6 14.96 0.31 10.56
C ILE A 6 14.66 0.58 12.03
N GLU A 7 14.01 1.71 12.28
CA GLU A 7 13.45 2.05 13.58
C GLU A 7 11.95 2.35 13.40
N ALA A 8 11.10 1.73 14.21
CA ALA A 8 9.66 2.00 14.17
C ALA A 8 9.13 2.26 15.57
N THR A 9 8.34 3.33 15.70
CA THR A 9 7.60 3.63 16.93
C THR A 9 6.11 3.60 16.62
N VAL A 10 5.38 2.73 17.32
CA VAL A 10 3.91 2.65 17.25
C VAL A 10 3.37 3.03 18.61
N SER A 11 2.58 4.10 18.67
CA SER A 11 1.93 4.56 19.91
C SER A 11 0.47 4.88 19.65
N SER A 12 -0.26 5.22 20.72
CA SER A 12 -1.63 5.73 20.62
C SER A 12 -1.72 7.19 20.16
N SER A 13 -0.57 7.87 20.03
CA SER A 13 -0.47 9.29 19.67
C SER A 13 0.30 9.55 18.38
N SER A 14 1.06 8.56 17.91
CA SER A 14 1.92 8.71 16.75
C SER A 14 2.35 7.37 16.21
N LEU A 15 2.67 7.36 14.93
CA LEU A 15 3.37 6.30 14.24
C LEU A 15 4.55 6.93 13.52
N GLU A 16 5.73 6.39 13.74
CA GLU A 16 6.96 6.83 13.08
C GLU A 16 7.75 5.63 12.57
N LEU A 17 8.30 5.75 11.36
CA LEU A 17 9.19 4.78 10.75
C LEU A 17 10.40 5.53 10.17
N LEU A 18 11.58 5.17 10.66
CA LEU A 18 12.85 5.65 10.16
C LEU A 18 13.57 4.52 9.42
N VAL A 19 14.23 4.88 8.32
CA VAL A 19 15.08 4.00 7.54
C VAL A 19 16.43 4.68 7.43
N GLN A 20 17.50 4.03 7.92
CA GLN A 20 18.84 4.62 7.94
C GLN A 20 18.86 6.00 8.63
N GLY A 21 18.13 6.14 9.74
CA GLY A 21 17.96 7.41 10.47
C GLY A 21 17.13 8.48 9.77
N HIS A 22 16.57 8.22 8.58
CA HIS A 22 15.71 9.17 7.87
C HIS A 22 14.24 8.82 8.11
N THR A 23 13.43 9.79 8.53
CA THR A 23 11.99 9.61 8.68
C THR A 23 11.33 9.35 7.33
N VAL A 24 10.80 8.14 7.16
CA VAL A 24 10.09 7.70 5.95
C VAL A 24 8.58 7.83 6.12
N LEU A 25 8.09 7.60 7.33
CA LEU A 25 6.68 7.79 7.68
C LEU A 25 6.61 8.45 9.05
N HIS A 26 5.79 9.49 9.16
CA HIS A 26 5.48 10.10 10.45
C HIS A 26 4.05 10.61 10.43
N HIS A 27 3.20 9.96 11.21
CA HIS A 27 1.79 10.27 11.37
C HIS A 27 1.51 10.59 12.84
N LYS A 28 1.09 11.82 13.11
CA LYS A 28 0.60 12.21 14.43
C LYS A 28 -0.90 11.91 14.54
N ASN A 29 -1.32 11.59 15.76
CA ASN A 29 -2.71 11.43 16.12
C ASN A 29 -3.40 12.81 16.17
N GLU A 30 -3.65 13.38 15.01
CA GLU A 30 -4.50 14.56 14.91
C GLU A 30 -5.95 14.16 15.13
N ARG A 31 -6.67 14.97 15.91
CA ARG A 31 -8.13 14.89 15.98
C ARG A 31 -8.69 15.69 14.83
N ARG A 32 -9.45 15.03 13.95
CA ARG A 32 -10.24 15.72 12.93
C ARG A 32 -11.70 15.64 13.29
N PHE A 33 -12.34 16.79 13.31
CA PHE A 33 -13.79 16.88 13.47
C PHE A 33 -14.44 16.67 12.10
N LEU A 34 -15.18 15.57 11.94
CA LEU A 34 -15.97 15.31 10.75
C LEU A 34 -17.34 15.97 10.92
N VAL A 35 -17.51 17.14 10.28
CA VAL A 35 -18.75 17.94 10.35
C VAL A 35 -19.97 17.13 9.92
N ALA A 36 -19.85 16.33 8.85
CA ALA A 36 -20.94 15.52 8.31
C ALA A 36 -21.44 14.41 9.28
N ALA A 37 -20.58 13.94 10.19
CA ALA A 37 -20.90 12.87 11.13
C ALA A 37 -21.03 13.35 12.58
N ASN A 38 -20.86 14.65 12.84
CA ASN A 38 -20.76 15.25 14.18
C ASN A 38 -19.83 14.45 15.12
N MET A 39 -18.71 13.97 14.59
CA MET A 39 -17.82 13.01 15.28
C MET A 39 -16.36 13.45 15.17
N THR A 40 -15.62 13.31 16.27
CA THR A 40 -14.16 13.49 16.25
C THR A 40 -13.52 12.15 15.92
N VAL A 41 -12.80 12.10 14.81
CA VAL A 41 -12.06 10.90 14.38
C VAL A 41 -10.57 11.15 14.60
N TRP A 42 -9.90 10.12 15.09
CA TRP A 42 -8.46 10.10 15.27
C TRP A 42 -7.81 9.65 13.95
N VAL A 43 -6.93 10.50 13.41
CA VAL A 43 -6.45 10.34 12.03
C VAL A 43 -5.57 9.11 11.83
N HIS A 44 -4.89 8.61 12.86
CA HIS A 44 -3.95 7.48 12.76
C HIS A 44 -4.54 6.10 13.17
N ILE A 45 -5.86 5.97 13.37
CA ILE A 45 -6.53 4.71 13.75
C ILE A 45 -6.57 3.71 12.59
N GLY A 46 -6.39 2.43 12.92
CA GLY A 46 -6.47 1.30 11.99
C GLY A 46 -5.13 0.62 11.78
N ILE A 47 -4.98 -0.10 10.67
CA ILE A 47 -3.73 -0.78 10.31
C ILE A 47 -3.00 0.07 9.27
N HIS A 48 -1.72 0.36 9.48
CA HIS A 48 -0.86 0.97 8.49
C HIS A 48 -0.04 -0.11 7.82
N LEU A 49 -0.17 -0.22 6.50
CA LEU A 49 0.69 -1.03 5.66
C LEU A 49 1.77 -0.13 5.07
N VAL A 50 3.02 -0.47 5.34
CA VAL A 50 4.18 0.18 4.71
C VAL A 50 4.98 -0.87 3.95
N VAL A 51 5.29 -0.58 2.70
CA VAL A 51 6.10 -1.45 1.85
C VAL A 51 7.37 -0.71 1.48
N LEU A 52 8.50 -1.32 1.81
CA LEU A 52 9.82 -0.83 1.46
C LEU A 52 10.48 -1.74 0.43
N HIS A 53 11.32 -1.14 -0.38
CA HIS A 53 12.18 -1.87 -1.30
C HIS A 53 13.30 -2.59 -0.53
N HIS A 54 13.59 -3.84 -0.87
CA HIS A 54 14.46 -4.72 -0.09
C HIS A 54 15.96 -4.41 -0.16
N HIS A 55 16.40 -3.64 -1.15
CA HIS A 55 17.82 -3.33 -1.33
C HIS A 55 18.24 -2.00 -0.69
N ASP A 56 17.44 -0.97 -0.85
CA ASP A 56 17.75 0.41 -0.44
C ASP A 56 16.81 0.94 0.65
N GLY A 57 15.73 0.22 0.96
CA GLY A 57 14.77 0.62 2.00
C GLY A 57 13.86 1.77 1.59
N ARG A 58 13.83 2.17 0.31
CA ARG A 58 12.95 3.26 -0.15
C ARG A 58 11.48 2.89 0.07
N LEU A 59 10.66 3.89 0.39
CA LEU A 59 9.21 3.74 0.48
C LEU A 59 8.61 3.49 -0.90
N MET A 60 7.93 2.35 -1.06
CA MET A 60 7.24 2.00 -2.30
C MET A 60 5.73 2.20 -2.19
N LEU A 61 5.17 1.92 -1.01
CA LEU A 61 3.74 2.08 -0.73
C LEU A 61 3.55 2.38 0.75
N HIS A 62 2.70 3.34 1.06
CA HIS A 62 2.12 3.49 2.38
C HIS A 62 0.60 3.65 2.23
N LYS A 63 -0.14 2.84 2.99
CA LYS A 63 -1.59 2.91 3.03
C LYS A 63 -2.10 2.63 4.43
N GLN A 64 -2.95 3.54 4.90
CA GLN A 64 -3.68 3.37 6.14
C GLN A 64 -5.06 2.78 5.84
N PHE A 65 -5.37 1.68 6.52
CA PHE A 65 -6.67 1.03 6.48
C PHE A 65 -7.40 1.37 7.77
N HIS A 66 -8.41 2.23 7.64
CA HIS A 66 -9.28 2.63 8.74
C HIS A 66 -10.20 1.48 9.14
N THR A 67 -9.67 0.47 9.82
CA THR A 67 -10.39 -0.75 10.26
C THR A 67 -11.46 -0.49 11.34
N TRP A 68 -11.78 0.77 11.63
CA TRP A 68 -13.01 1.18 12.30
C TRP A 68 -14.18 1.37 11.32
N GLN A 69 -13.92 1.41 10.02
CA GLN A 69 -14.91 1.46 8.95
C GLN A 69 -15.16 0.06 8.38
N PRO A 70 -16.42 -0.33 8.14
CA PRO A 70 -16.74 -1.54 7.38
C PRO A 70 -16.05 -1.55 6.00
N GLY A 71 -15.53 -2.71 5.59
CA GLY A 71 -14.89 -2.91 4.28
C GLY A 71 -13.43 -2.46 4.16
N ALA A 72 -12.89 -1.68 5.10
CA ALA A 72 -11.48 -1.28 5.08
C ALA A 72 -10.53 -2.48 5.22
N ALA A 73 -10.94 -3.50 5.99
CA ALA A 73 -10.17 -4.74 6.15
C ALA A 73 -10.14 -5.60 4.87
N ASP A 74 -11.23 -5.63 4.10
CA ASP A 74 -11.23 -6.32 2.80
C ASP A 74 -10.31 -5.62 1.78
N GLU A 75 -10.19 -4.30 1.87
CA GLU A 75 -9.21 -3.57 1.08
C GLU A 75 -7.77 -3.92 1.48
N LEU A 76 -7.47 -4.06 2.77
CA LEU A 76 -6.18 -4.55 3.25
C LEU A 76 -5.88 -5.94 2.67
N ALA A 77 -6.85 -6.85 2.76
CA ALA A 77 -6.71 -8.21 2.23
C ALA A 77 -6.37 -8.22 0.73
N ARG A 78 -7.05 -7.39 -0.07
CA ARG A 78 -6.75 -7.24 -1.49
C ARG A 78 -5.36 -6.69 -1.73
N VAL A 79 -4.95 -5.64 -1.02
CA VAL A 79 -3.61 -5.05 -1.20
C VAL A 79 -2.52 -6.05 -0.84
N ILE A 80 -2.64 -6.79 0.27
CA ILE A 80 -1.68 -7.83 0.65
C ILE A 80 -1.55 -8.88 -0.46
N SER A 81 -2.66 -9.30 -1.07
CA SER A 81 -2.68 -10.35 -2.10
C SER A 81 -1.98 -9.96 -3.40
N THR A 82 -1.77 -8.66 -3.63
CA THR A 82 -1.19 -8.13 -4.87
C THR A 82 0.22 -7.60 -4.70
N LEU A 83 0.81 -7.68 -3.50
CA LEU A 83 2.19 -7.28 -3.25
C LEU A 83 3.16 -8.14 -4.06
N GLN A 84 4.17 -7.50 -4.64
CA GLN A 84 5.21 -8.23 -5.35
C GLN A 84 6.08 -9.03 -4.39
N PRO A 85 6.70 -10.13 -4.86
CA PRO A 85 7.69 -10.85 -4.07
C PRO A 85 8.90 -9.97 -3.74
N GLY A 86 9.65 -10.37 -2.72
CA GLY A 86 10.88 -9.73 -2.29
C GLY A 86 10.69 -8.37 -1.60
N ARG A 87 9.48 -7.96 -1.22
CA ARG A 87 9.24 -6.64 -0.59
C ARG A 87 9.29 -6.75 0.93
N LEU A 88 9.83 -5.72 1.58
CA LEU A 88 9.74 -5.58 3.03
C LEU A 88 8.39 -4.97 3.36
N VAL A 89 7.58 -5.70 4.11
CA VAL A 89 6.21 -5.31 4.45
C VAL A 89 6.09 -5.14 5.95
N PHE A 90 5.60 -3.98 6.35
CA PHE A 90 5.34 -3.60 7.72
C PHE A 90 3.83 -3.47 7.89
N LEU A 91 3.29 -4.19 8.86
CA LEU A 91 1.95 -3.99 9.38
C LEU A 91 2.11 -3.33 10.74
N LEU A 92 1.67 -2.08 10.85
CA LEU A 92 1.82 -1.28 12.07
C LEU A 92 0.43 -0.88 12.55
N ALA A 93 0.06 -1.37 13.73
CA ALA A 93 -1.29 -1.29 14.26
C ALA A 93 -1.30 -0.60 15.63
N PRO A 94 -1.62 0.71 15.70
CA PRO A 94 -1.85 1.41 16.96
C PRO A 94 -3.13 0.93 17.65
N ALA A 95 -3.29 1.25 18.93
CA ALA A 95 -4.26 0.67 19.87
C ALA A 95 -5.70 0.42 19.39
N ALA A 96 -6.23 1.20 18.45
CA ALA A 96 -7.57 1.04 17.91
C ALA A 96 -7.53 0.53 16.46
N TRP A 97 -7.36 -0.79 16.29
CA TRP A 97 -7.24 -1.37 14.95
C TRP A 97 -8.10 -2.61 14.72
N ARG A 98 -8.64 -3.25 15.76
CA ARG A 98 -9.28 -4.57 15.64
C ARG A 98 -10.76 -4.55 15.23
N GLN A 99 -11.44 -3.41 15.38
CA GLN A 99 -12.91 -3.30 15.41
C GLN A 99 -13.66 -3.97 14.24
N HIS A 100 -13.25 -3.73 13.00
CA HIS A 100 -13.85 -4.33 11.79
C HIS A 100 -12.83 -5.13 10.97
N VAL A 101 -11.85 -5.77 11.64
CA VAL A 101 -10.95 -6.72 10.97
C VAL A 101 -11.71 -8.01 10.68
N THR A 102 -11.87 -8.30 9.39
CA THR A 102 -12.61 -9.45 8.85
C THR A 102 -11.75 -10.71 8.79
N ASP A 103 -12.38 -11.89 8.70
CA ASP A 103 -11.68 -13.16 8.49
C ASP A 103 -10.87 -13.16 7.19
N SER A 104 -11.35 -12.50 6.14
CA SER A 104 -10.60 -12.31 4.88
C SER A 104 -9.28 -11.57 5.10
N ALA A 105 -9.27 -10.56 5.96
CA ALA A 105 -8.06 -9.81 6.33
C ALA A 105 -7.14 -10.64 7.21
N LEU A 106 -7.67 -11.38 8.20
CA LEU A 106 -6.89 -12.31 9.02
C LEU A 106 -6.22 -13.38 8.16
N LEU A 107 -6.96 -14.00 7.23
CA LEU A 107 -6.42 -14.97 6.28
C LEU A 107 -5.36 -14.35 5.36
N ALA A 108 -5.54 -13.11 4.92
CA ALA A 108 -4.54 -12.42 4.10
C ALA A 108 -3.27 -12.10 4.90
N MET A 109 -3.40 -11.66 6.15
CA MET A 109 -2.26 -11.48 7.05
C MET A 109 -1.58 -12.83 7.35
N GLY A 110 -2.34 -13.91 7.58
CA GLY A 110 -1.81 -15.26 7.75
C GLY A 110 -1.01 -15.77 6.55
N LYS A 111 -1.32 -15.32 5.32
CA LYS A 111 -0.47 -15.60 4.14
C LYS A 111 0.91 -14.94 4.21
N LEU A 112 1.07 -13.90 5.01
CA LEU A 112 2.36 -13.29 5.35
C LEU A 112 3.05 -14.00 6.52
N GLU A 113 2.47 -15.11 6.99
CA GLU A 113 2.92 -15.99 8.08
C GLU A 113 2.93 -15.31 9.47
N VAL A 114 2.21 -14.19 9.64
CA VAL A 114 2.01 -13.55 10.95
C VAL A 114 0.92 -14.27 11.76
N MET A 115 1.08 -14.36 13.08
CA MET A 115 0.26 -15.23 13.92
C MET A 115 -0.63 -14.49 14.90
N TRP A 116 -0.19 -13.35 15.42
CA TRP A 116 -0.85 -12.69 16.55
C TRP A 116 -2.14 -11.92 16.22
N PRO A 117 -2.47 -11.52 14.97
CA PRO A 117 -3.67 -10.69 14.74
C PRO A 117 -5.01 -11.26 15.24
N GLU A 118 -5.10 -12.57 15.42
CA GLU A 118 -6.28 -13.23 15.95
C GLU A 118 -6.45 -13.02 17.46
N ASP A 119 -5.33 -12.95 18.19
CA ASP A 119 -5.28 -12.90 19.65
C ASP A 119 -5.16 -11.47 20.24
N VAL A 120 -4.80 -10.48 19.41
CA VAL A 120 -4.62 -9.10 19.88
C VAL A 120 -5.96 -8.45 20.24
N CYS A 121 -6.02 -7.89 21.45
CA CYS A 121 -7.20 -7.22 21.99
C CYS A 121 -7.28 -5.73 21.61
N SER A 122 -8.47 -5.15 21.72
CA SER A 122 -8.64 -3.70 21.58
C SER A 122 -7.86 -2.95 22.67
N GLY A 123 -7.09 -1.94 22.30
CA GLY A 123 -6.20 -1.20 23.21
C GLY A 123 -4.74 -1.65 23.13
N GLU A 124 -4.47 -2.82 22.56
CA GLU A 124 -3.13 -3.35 22.33
C GLU A 124 -2.57 -2.87 20.99
N MET A 125 -1.24 -2.72 20.95
CA MET A 125 -0.54 -2.33 19.73
C MET A 125 0.18 -3.53 19.19
N TRP A 126 0.22 -3.64 17.87
CA TRP A 126 0.82 -4.75 17.17
C TRP A 126 1.66 -4.25 16.02
N ALA A 127 2.80 -4.90 15.79
CA ALA A 127 3.62 -4.65 14.62
C ALA A 127 4.17 -5.97 14.10
N ALA A 128 4.17 -6.12 12.78
CA ALA A 128 4.80 -7.23 12.10
C ALA A 128 5.62 -6.75 10.90
N ILE A 129 6.76 -7.39 10.69
CA ILE A 129 7.70 -7.12 9.61
C ILE A 129 7.96 -8.44 8.90
N THR A 130 7.66 -8.48 7.61
CA THR A 130 7.74 -9.68 6.79
C THR A 130 8.37 -9.37 5.44
N VAL A 131 8.97 -10.38 4.83
CA VAL A 131 9.47 -10.33 3.45
C VAL A 131 8.49 -11.12 2.58
N THR A 132 7.87 -10.48 1.61
CA THR A 132 7.04 -11.18 0.62
C THR A 132 7.90 -12.04 -0.30
N GLY A 133 7.33 -13.07 -0.93
CA GLY A 133 8.04 -13.85 -1.97
C GLY A 133 8.86 -15.05 -1.48
N GLY A 134 9.38 -15.83 -2.45
CA GLY A 134 9.93 -17.18 -2.24
C GLY A 134 8.92 -18.31 -2.53
N GLN A 135 9.06 -19.45 -1.84
CA GLN A 135 7.99 -20.46 -1.73
C GLN A 135 6.96 -20.07 -0.64
N LYS A 136 7.39 -19.32 0.38
CA LYS A 136 6.57 -18.77 1.47
C LYS A 136 7.17 -17.45 1.97
N PRO A 137 6.35 -16.46 2.37
CA PRO A 137 6.83 -15.27 3.05
C PRO A 137 7.59 -15.59 4.34
N THR A 138 8.44 -14.67 4.77
CA THR A 138 9.26 -14.85 5.98
C THR A 138 9.00 -13.72 6.95
N VAL A 139 8.49 -14.04 8.15
CA VAL A 139 8.37 -13.08 9.25
C VAL A 139 9.76 -12.83 9.82
N LEU A 140 10.20 -11.57 9.77
CA LEU A 140 11.45 -11.11 10.39
C LEU A 140 11.22 -10.77 11.85
N MET A 141 10.06 -10.19 12.16
CA MET A 141 9.70 -9.79 13.51
C MET A 141 8.18 -9.67 13.62
N GLU A 142 7.64 -10.08 14.76
CA GLU A 142 6.25 -9.82 15.14
C GLU A 142 6.23 -9.53 16.65
N VAL A 143 5.55 -8.47 17.04
CA VAL A 143 5.54 -7.99 18.41
C VAL A 143 4.19 -7.39 18.75
N VAL A 144 3.77 -7.58 20.00
CA VAL A 144 2.59 -6.97 20.58
C VAL A 144 2.96 -6.32 21.90
N THR A 145 2.34 -5.19 22.20
CA THR A 145 2.30 -4.64 23.56
C THR A 145 0.93 -4.93 24.13
N ILE A 146 0.88 -5.78 25.15
CA ILE A 146 -0.35 -6.19 25.80
C ILE A 146 -0.79 -5.16 26.86
N LEU A 147 -2.07 -5.17 27.20
CA LEU A 147 -2.59 -4.36 28.29
C LEU A 147 -2.01 -4.82 29.64
N SER A 148 -1.38 -3.91 30.40
CA SER A 148 -1.04 -4.23 31.78
C SER A 148 -2.32 -4.23 32.62
N GLY A 149 -2.51 -5.30 33.41
CA GLY A 149 -3.65 -5.43 34.33
C GLY A 149 -3.59 -4.48 35.53
N ASP A 150 -2.78 -3.42 35.47
CA ASP A 150 -2.63 -2.48 36.56
C ASP A 150 -3.95 -1.73 36.77
N ARG A 151 -4.56 -2.04 37.92
CA ARG A 151 -5.84 -1.47 38.40
C ARG A 151 -5.83 0.06 38.53
N GLU A 152 -4.67 0.70 38.36
CA GLU A 152 -4.50 2.15 38.44
C GLU A 152 -4.79 2.88 37.12
N GLN A 153 -4.97 2.18 36.00
CA GLN A 153 -5.37 2.86 34.77
C GLN A 153 -6.80 3.42 34.93
N PRO A 154 -7.01 4.74 34.71
CA PRO A 154 -8.32 5.35 34.87
C PRO A 154 -9.33 4.68 33.94
N LYS A 155 -10.52 4.36 34.48
CA LYS A 155 -11.63 3.72 33.76
C LYS A 155 -11.84 4.42 32.41
N GLY A 156 -11.66 3.67 31.32
CA GLY A 156 -11.83 4.17 29.94
C GLY A 156 -10.55 4.48 29.16
N LYS A 157 -9.36 4.23 29.72
CA LYS A 157 -8.07 4.35 29.00
C LYS A 157 -7.18 3.10 29.18
N HIS A 158 -7.72 1.92 28.89
CA HIS A 158 -6.91 0.71 28.78
C HIS A 158 -6.20 0.71 27.43
N ILE A 159 -5.02 1.32 27.39
CA ILE A 159 -4.16 1.39 26.22
C ILE A 159 -2.79 0.88 26.63
N ALA A 160 -2.24 -0.03 25.83
CA ALA A 160 -0.92 -0.59 26.07
C ALA A 160 0.18 0.47 25.93
N SER A 161 1.36 0.17 26.49
CA SER A 161 2.54 1.01 26.30
C SER A 161 2.93 1.10 24.82
N PRO A 162 3.57 2.20 24.37
CA PRO A 162 4.11 2.29 23.02
C PRO A 162 5.08 1.17 22.69
N LEU A 163 5.10 0.79 21.41
CA LEU A 163 5.94 -0.25 20.83
C LEU A 163 7.10 0.41 20.09
N TYR A 164 8.32 -0.03 20.40
CA TYR A 164 9.55 0.44 19.76
C TYR A 164 10.27 -0.75 19.12
N LEU A 165 10.62 -0.60 17.84
CA LEU A 165 11.36 -1.59 17.07
C LEU A 165 12.67 -0.99 16.59
N HIS A 166 13.74 -1.77 16.67
CA HIS A 166 15.03 -1.46 16.06
C HIS A 166 15.63 -2.74 15.51
N LEU A 167 15.93 -2.74 14.21
CA LEU A 167 16.33 -3.94 13.47
C LEU A 167 17.25 -3.62 12.31
N PHE A 168 18.15 -4.55 12.01
CA PHE A 168 19.07 -4.49 10.88
C PHE A 168 18.74 -5.62 9.91
N ILE A 169 18.17 -5.26 8.75
CA ILE A 169 17.75 -6.23 7.73
C ILE A 169 18.83 -6.34 6.66
N PRO A 170 19.34 -7.54 6.33
CA PRO A 170 20.26 -7.70 5.20
C PRO A 170 19.66 -7.17 3.90
N ARG A 171 20.45 -6.39 3.14
CA ARG A 171 20.01 -5.89 1.84
C ARG A 171 19.81 -7.07 0.87
N GLY A 172 18.66 -7.10 0.22
CA GLY A 172 18.44 -7.99 -0.93
C GLY A 172 19.20 -7.51 -2.17
N PRO A 173 19.11 -8.21 -3.31
CA PRO A 173 19.77 -7.81 -4.54
C PRO A 173 19.29 -6.44 -5.04
N ALA A 174 20.17 -5.65 -5.67
CA ALA A 174 19.84 -4.30 -6.15
C ALA A 174 18.75 -4.25 -7.23
N LEU A 175 18.62 -5.34 -7.98
CA LEU A 175 17.61 -5.50 -8.98
C LEU A 175 16.98 -6.87 -8.75
N ASP A 176 15.67 -6.91 -8.61
CA ASP A 176 14.98 -8.18 -8.60
C ASP A 176 14.90 -8.75 -10.02
N LEU A 177 15.99 -9.38 -10.47
CA LEU A 177 16.03 -10.11 -11.75
C LEU A 177 15.13 -11.36 -11.74
N SER A 178 14.36 -11.62 -10.67
CA SER A 178 13.46 -12.77 -10.61
C SER A 178 12.31 -12.67 -11.62
N CYS A 179 11.96 -11.47 -12.09
CA CYS A 179 10.85 -11.27 -13.02
C CYS A 179 11.31 -11.43 -14.48
N PRO A 180 10.82 -12.46 -15.23
CA PRO A 180 11.32 -12.77 -16.56
C PRO A 180 11.13 -11.65 -17.60
N TRP A 181 10.09 -10.83 -17.43
CA TRP A 181 9.68 -9.80 -18.39
C TRP A 181 10.39 -8.45 -18.21
N TYR A 182 11.20 -8.27 -17.16
CA TYR A 182 11.88 -6.99 -16.90
C TYR A 182 12.73 -6.52 -18.09
N LYS A 183 13.42 -7.46 -18.75
CA LYS A 183 14.25 -7.15 -19.92
C LYS A 183 13.45 -6.67 -21.13
N SER A 184 12.24 -7.20 -21.34
CA SER A 184 11.41 -6.84 -22.50
C SER A 184 10.53 -5.61 -22.24
N ARG A 185 10.34 -5.20 -20.98
CA ARG A 185 9.55 -4.02 -20.59
C ARG A 185 10.26 -3.13 -19.56
N PRO A 186 11.33 -2.40 -19.96
CA PRO A 186 12.14 -1.60 -19.04
C PRO A 186 11.37 -0.47 -18.33
N TRP A 187 10.34 0.09 -18.97
CA TRP A 187 9.50 1.11 -18.33
C TRP A 187 8.68 0.53 -17.18
N LEU A 188 8.12 -0.66 -17.36
CA LEU A 188 7.26 -1.32 -16.38
C LEU A 188 8.10 -1.83 -15.21
N GLN A 189 9.31 -2.33 -15.50
CA GLN A 189 10.31 -2.60 -14.48
C GLN A 189 10.57 -1.36 -13.62
N ARG A 190 10.87 -0.20 -14.23
CA ARG A 190 11.13 1.05 -13.49
C ARG A 190 9.95 1.44 -12.60
N LEU A 191 8.73 1.31 -13.11
CA LEU A 191 7.51 1.57 -12.35
C LEU A 191 7.37 0.63 -11.14
N CYS A 192 7.45 -0.68 -11.38
CA CYS A 192 7.21 -1.72 -10.37
C CYS A 192 8.31 -1.84 -9.31
N GLU A 193 9.54 -1.42 -9.65
CA GLU A 193 10.62 -1.31 -8.67
C GLU A 193 10.51 0.00 -7.88
N GLY A 194 10.04 1.09 -8.51
CA GLY A 194 9.87 2.38 -7.84
C GLY A 194 8.71 2.40 -6.86
N TRP A 195 7.57 1.81 -7.23
CA TRP A 195 6.30 1.92 -6.51
C TRP A 195 5.57 0.58 -6.44
N GLU A 196 4.79 0.40 -5.38
CA GLU A 196 3.95 -0.78 -5.16
C GLU A 196 2.46 -0.41 -5.15
N GLY A 197 1.59 -1.38 -5.37
CA GLY A 197 0.13 -1.19 -5.37
C GLY A 197 -0.51 -1.22 -6.77
N TYR A 198 0.28 -1.49 -7.80
CA TYR A 198 -0.18 -1.69 -9.18
C TYR A 198 -0.67 -3.12 -9.48
N GLY A 199 -0.47 -4.04 -8.53
CA GLY A 199 -1.00 -5.40 -8.56
C GLY A 199 -0.66 -6.19 -9.82
N ASP A 200 -1.65 -6.61 -10.59
CA ASP A 200 -1.43 -7.50 -11.75
C ASP A 200 -0.57 -6.88 -12.85
N MET A 201 -0.43 -5.55 -12.91
CA MET A 201 0.53 -4.87 -13.78
C MET A 201 1.98 -5.19 -13.42
N CYS A 202 2.26 -5.43 -12.14
CA CYS A 202 3.61 -5.70 -11.66
C CYS A 202 3.87 -7.17 -11.39
N LYS A 203 2.90 -8.04 -11.70
CA LYS A 203 2.97 -9.47 -11.38
C LYS A 203 4.20 -10.12 -12.01
N CYS A 204 5.10 -10.55 -11.13
CA CYS A 204 6.37 -11.13 -11.53
C CYS A 204 6.21 -12.48 -12.26
N ARG A 205 5.27 -13.32 -11.80
CA ARG A 205 4.98 -14.62 -12.41
C ARG A 205 3.91 -14.49 -13.50
N GLY A 206 4.25 -14.94 -14.71
CA GLY A 206 3.39 -14.81 -15.88
C GLY A 206 3.64 -13.50 -16.62
N ASN A 207 2.70 -13.11 -17.47
CA ASN A 207 2.77 -11.83 -18.19
C ASN A 207 2.07 -10.74 -17.35
N PRO A 208 2.71 -9.57 -17.18
CA PRO A 208 2.09 -8.44 -16.51
C PRO A 208 0.87 -7.98 -17.30
N GLN A 209 -0.23 -7.71 -16.60
CA GLN A 209 -1.46 -7.24 -17.21
C GLN A 209 -1.41 -5.71 -17.35
N VAL A 210 -0.85 -5.24 -18.46
CA VAL A 210 -0.87 -3.81 -18.79
C VAL A 210 -2.25 -3.46 -19.38
N PRO A 211 -2.89 -2.38 -18.91
CA PRO A 211 -4.13 -1.84 -19.47
C PRO A 211 -4.12 -1.69 -20.99
N THR A 212 -4.84 -2.53 -21.74
CA THR A 212 -4.98 -2.34 -23.19
C THR A 212 -6.37 -1.80 -23.54
N PRO A 213 -6.49 -0.74 -24.36
CA PRO A 213 -7.78 -0.26 -24.84
C PRO A 213 -8.55 -1.38 -25.58
N LYS A 214 -9.85 -1.48 -25.34
CA LYS A 214 -10.68 -2.48 -26.04
C LYS A 214 -10.86 -2.05 -27.49
N LEU A 215 -10.45 -2.88 -28.45
CA LEU A 215 -10.66 -2.59 -29.88
C LEU A 215 -12.15 -2.31 -30.15
N MET A 216 -12.40 -1.26 -30.93
CA MET A 216 -13.75 -0.82 -31.29
C MET A 216 -14.37 -1.75 -32.32
N ASP A 217 -15.67 -2.03 -32.18
CA ASP A 217 -16.42 -2.74 -33.21
C ASP A 217 -16.55 -1.88 -34.47
N SER A 218 -16.21 -2.43 -35.62
CA SER A 218 -16.10 -1.74 -36.92
C SER A 218 -17.39 -1.03 -37.39
N ASN A 219 -18.53 -1.34 -36.79
CA ASN A 219 -19.84 -0.77 -37.14
C ASN A 219 -20.28 0.41 -36.26
N SER A 220 -19.45 0.85 -35.32
CA SER A 220 -19.81 1.94 -34.41
C SER A 220 -19.59 3.29 -35.10
N SER A 221 -20.68 4.05 -35.34
CA SER A 221 -20.58 5.42 -35.85
C SER A 221 -20.45 6.40 -34.68
N VAL A 222 -19.32 7.10 -34.62
CA VAL A 222 -19.05 8.12 -33.60
C VAL A 222 -19.58 9.45 -34.09
N LYS A 223 -20.55 10.03 -33.38
CA LYS A 223 -21.10 11.35 -33.72
C LYS A 223 -20.24 12.49 -33.19
N GLU A 224 -19.61 12.28 -32.03
CA GLU A 224 -18.85 13.30 -31.32
C GLU A 224 -17.80 12.63 -30.43
N ILE A 225 -16.61 13.24 -30.35
CA ILE A 225 -15.50 12.80 -29.50
C ILE A 225 -15.39 13.81 -28.36
N ILE A 226 -15.74 13.40 -27.14
CA ILE A 226 -15.68 14.25 -25.94
C ILE A 226 -14.39 13.91 -25.18
N PRO A 227 -13.47 14.87 -24.97
CA PRO A 227 -12.26 14.61 -24.20
C PRO A 227 -12.57 14.45 -22.71
N VAL A 228 -11.79 13.59 -22.05
CA VAL A 228 -11.87 13.36 -20.60
C VAL A 228 -10.65 13.96 -19.92
N VAL A 229 -10.87 14.73 -18.86
CA VAL A 229 -9.80 15.26 -18.02
C VAL A 229 -9.84 14.56 -16.66
N ILE A 230 -8.78 13.82 -16.34
CA ILE A 230 -8.58 13.21 -15.02
C ILE A 230 -7.73 14.16 -14.19
N VAL A 231 -8.31 14.74 -13.15
CA VAL A 231 -7.61 15.62 -12.20
C VAL A 231 -7.25 14.83 -10.96
N THR A 232 -5.98 14.82 -10.56
CA THR A 232 -5.55 14.11 -9.35
C THR A 232 -4.52 14.89 -8.53
N GLY A 233 -4.67 14.82 -7.20
CA GLY A 233 -3.65 15.27 -6.24
C GLY A 233 -2.79 14.15 -5.68
N ARG A 234 -3.14 12.87 -5.89
CA ARG A 234 -2.38 11.70 -5.40
C ARG A 234 -2.20 10.70 -6.55
N GLY A 235 -0.93 10.38 -6.84
CA GLY A 235 -0.53 9.67 -8.04
C GLY A 235 -0.66 8.15 -7.93
N GLY A 236 -0.71 7.51 -9.10
CA GLY A 236 -0.41 6.10 -9.26
C GLY A 236 -1.62 5.20 -9.50
N PRO A 237 -1.84 4.14 -8.69
CA PRO A 237 -2.80 3.08 -8.97
C PRO A 237 -4.24 3.53 -9.22
N SER A 238 -4.73 4.54 -8.48
CA SER A 238 -6.10 5.05 -8.67
C SER A 238 -6.32 5.70 -10.04
N VAL A 239 -5.30 6.37 -10.58
CA VAL A 239 -5.41 6.98 -11.91
C VAL A 239 -5.38 5.92 -13.00
N VAL A 240 -4.52 4.90 -12.85
CA VAL A 240 -4.52 3.75 -13.77
C VAL A 240 -5.90 3.10 -13.80
N ARG A 241 -6.52 2.90 -12.64
CA ARG A 241 -7.86 2.34 -12.57
C ARG A 241 -8.90 3.19 -13.29
N LEU A 242 -8.89 4.51 -13.11
CA LEU A 242 -9.81 5.40 -13.82
C LEU A 242 -9.56 5.38 -15.33
N LEU A 243 -8.29 5.39 -15.75
CA LEU A 243 -7.90 5.31 -17.14
C LEU A 243 -8.37 4.00 -17.79
N LEU A 244 -8.20 2.89 -17.08
CA LEU A 244 -8.74 1.58 -17.44
C LEU A 244 -10.26 1.62 -17.60
N GLU A 245 -10.98 2.23 -16.65
CA GLU A 245 -12.44 2.32 -16.70
C GLU A 245 -12.92 3.13 -17.92
N VAL A 246 -12.18 4.17 -18.32
CA VAL A 246 -12.43 4.94 -19.55
C VAL A 246 -12.12 4.11 -20.80
N TRP A 247 -10.94 3.49 -20.87
CA TRP A 247 -10.50 2.72 -22.04
C TRP A 247 -11.29 1.42 -22.29
N HIS A 248 -11.93 0.87 -21.27
CA HIS A 248 -12.83 -0.27 -21.42
C HIS A 248 -14.23 0.10 -21.94
N GLN A 249 -14.57 1.39 -22.00
CA GLN A 249 -15.82 1.82 -22.65
C GLN A 249 -15.74 1.61 -24.16
N THR A 250 -16.91 1.49 -24.82
CA THR A 250 -17.02 1.25 -26.27
C THR A 250 -16.23 2.25 -27.11
N LEU A 251 -16.16 3.52 -26.70
CA LEU A 251 -15.42 4.59 -27.38
C LEU A 251 -14.13 5.00 -26.65
N GLY A 252 -13.74 4.23 -25.62
CA GLY A 252 -12.58 4.49 -24.78
C GLY A 252 -11.27 4.71 -25.56
N PRO A 253 -10.91 3.86 -26.54
CA PRO A 253 -9.69 4.04 -27.33
C PRO A 253 -9.65 5.33 -28.15
N LEU A 254 -10.81 5.88 -28.53
CA LEU A 254 -10.90 7.12 -29.31
C LEU A 254 -11.02 8.35 -28.42
N THR A 255 -11.18 8.18 -27.12
CA THR A 255 -11.40 9.27 -26.17
C THR A 255 -10.06 9.91 -25.82
N PRO A 256 -9.82 11.19 -26.17
CA PRO A 256 -8.62 11.89 -25.74
C PRO A 256 -8.66 12.05 -24.23
N VAL A 257 -7.62 11.59 -23.54
CA VAL A 257 -7.51 11.70 -22.08
C VAL A 257 -6.38 12.65 -21.74
N LEU A 258 -6.69 13.70 -20.97
CA LEU A 258 -5.71 14.57 -20.33
C LEU A 258 -5.63 14.20 -18.84
N ILE A 259 -4.44 13.94 -18.33
CA ILE A 259 -4.23 13.71 -16.90
C ILE A 259 -3.54 14.92 -16.30
N ALA A 260 -4.27 15.67 -15.48
CA ALA A 260 -3.78 16.83 -14.76
C ALA A 260 -3.36 16.43 -13.34
N VAL A 261 -2.05 16.49 -13.07
CA VAL A 261 -1.48 16.16 -11.76
C VAL A 261 -1.17 17.45 -11.01
N ASP A 262 -1.68 17.56 -9.80
CA ASP A 262 -1.31 18.64 -8.88
C ASP A 262 0.08 18.36 -8.28
N GLY A 263 1.08 19.04 -8.83
CA GLY A 263 2.49 18.98 -8.41
C GLY A 263 3.40 18.14 -9.31
N LEU A 264 4.71 18.30 -9.13
CA LEU A 264 5.75 17.56 -9.85
C LEU A 264 6.01 16.22 -9.15
N LYS A 265 5.35 15.15 -9.62
CA LYS A 265 5.50 13.79 -9.08
C LYS A 265 6.05 12.86 -10.16
N GLU A 266 7.07 12.10 -9.80
CA GLU A 266 7.78 11.21 -10.73
C GLU A 266 6.92 10.01 -11.17
N GLU A 267 6.19 9.38 -10.23
CA GLU A 267 5.35 8.20 -10.48
C GLU A 267 4.30 8.44 -11.59
N PRO A 268 3.43 9.47 -11.51
CA PRO A 268 2.51 9.79 -12.61
C PRO A 268 3.23 10.03 -13.94
N HIS A 269 4.35 10.75 -13.92
CA HIS A 269 5.09 11.09 -15.14
C HIS A 269 5.65 9.85 -15.85
N ILE A 270 6.29 8.92 -15.12
CA ILE A 270 6.79 7.66 -15.70
C ILE A 270 5.64 6.82 -16.23
N LEU A 271 4.58 6.67 -15.44
CA LEU A 271 3.41 5.89 -15.80
C LEU A 271 2.76 6.40 -17.09
N TYR A 272 2.51 7.71 -17.20
CA TYR A 272 1.78 8.26 -18.36
C TYR A 272 2.61 8.26 -19.62
N ASN A 273 3.89 8.64 -19.55
CA ASN A 273 4.76 8.59 -20.72
C ASN A 273 4.85 7.17 -21.26
N ALA A 274 4.96 6.18 -20.38
CA ALA A 274 5.03 4.79 -20.78
C ALA A 274 3.72 4.26 -21.40
N LEU A 275 2.57 4.61 -20.82
CA LEU A 275 1.27 4.22 -21.37
C LEU A 275 1.00 4.89 -22.73
N VAL A 276 1.45 6.13 -22.92
CA VAL A 276 1.37 6.81 -24.21
C VAL A 276 2.24 6.10 -25.25
N GLU A 277 3.48 5.76 -24.92
CA GLU A 277 4.39 5.06 -25.82
C GLU A 277 3.89 3.65 -26.20
N GLU A 278 3.24 2.93 -25.29
CA GLU A 278 2.75 1.57 -25.56
C GLU A 278 1.47 1.52 -26.42
N PHE A 279 0.66 2.59 -26.43
CA PHE A 279 -0.66 2.59 -27.07
C PHE A 279 -0.88 3.61 -28.20
N MET A 280 0.04 4.54 -28.43
CA MET A 280 -0.07 5.53 -29.52
C MET A 280 0.68 5.15 -30.81
N PHE A 281 1.00 3.87 -31.03
CA PHE A 281 1.53 3.35 -32.30
C PHE A 281 0.66 2.24 -32.89
#